data_AF-A0A7Y0ARD2-F1
#
_entry.id   AF-A0A7Y0ARD2-F1
#
_cell.length_a   1.000
_cell.length_b   1.000
_cell.length_c   1.000
_cell.angle_alpha   90.00
_cell.angle_beta   90.00
_cell.angle_gamma   90.00
#
_symmetry.space_group_name_H-M   'P 1'
#
loop_
_entity.id
_entity.type
_entity.pdbx_description
1 polymer ?
#
loop_
_entity_poly.entity_id
_entity_poly.type
_entity_poly.pdbx_seq_one_letter_code
_entity_poly.pdbx_strand_id
1 'polypeptide(L)'
;MKNLILKTLLIITLLFNIKVTSQILLNNDSCFQIYLDKENMINNAPNYYNANSFIIKNNTNKNYIINTRGFIQNSGIVYRNGEILLPYLFYPISKPADWDEKDCKDNILLVPARKSIRAVLHISILRGWYKITDDANYMVDFETEHTKQSPYYYGCKKYADSLVNKGYKIYEGTLKGKVKLISKK
;
A
#
# COMPACT_ATOMS: atom_id res chain seq x y z
N MET A 1 25.32 45.30 9.01
CA MET A 1 25.08 44.60 7.73
C MET A 1 25.64 43.17 7.68
N LYS A 2 26.91 42.91 8.04
CA LYS A 2 27.52 41.56 7.96
C LYS A 2 26.72 40.46 8.72
N ASN A 3 26.20 40.77 9.92
CA ASN A 3 25.37 39.83 10.69
C ASN A 3 24.00 39.53 10.07
N LEU A 4 23.46 40.42 9.23
CA LEU A 4 22.19 40.18 8.55
C LEU A 4 22.40 39.23 7.37
N ILE A 5 23.44 39.48 6.57
CA ILE A 5 23.83 38.65 5.42
C ILE A 5 24.16 37.21 5.87
N LEU A 6 24.89 37.04 6.99
CA LEU A 6 25.22 35.73 7.53
C LEU A 6 23.98 34.95 8.02
N LYS A 7 23.02 35.63 8.67
CA LYS A 7 21.76 35.03 9.09
C LYS A 7 20.89 34.63 7.89
N THR A 8 20.85 35.45 6.85
CA THR A 8 20.12 35.15 5.61
C THR A 8 20.74 33.94 4.88
N LEU A 9 22.07 33.86 4.81
CA LEU A 9 22.75 32.71 4.20
C LEU A 9 22.42 31.40 4.94
N LEU A 10 22.41 31.44 6.28
CA LEU A 10 22.14 30.27 7.13
C LEU A 10 20.72 29.71 6.93
N ILE A 11 19.72 30.60 6.81
CA ILE A 11 18.31 30.24 6.57
C ILE A 11 18.14 29.60 5.18
N ILE A 12 18.81 30.15 4.17
CA ILE A 12 18.76 29.62 2.80
C ILE A 12 19.35 28.20 2.76
N THR A 13 20.50 27.95 3.41
CA THR A 13 21.08 26.60 3.52
C THR A 13 20.22 25.61 4.31
N LEU A 14 19.44 26.06 5.29
CA LEU A 14 18.50 25.18 6.02
C LEU A 14 17.31 24.75 5.14
N LEU A 15 16.80 25.65 4.29
CA LEU A 15 15.67 25.36 3.40
C LEU A 15 16.05 24.41 2.25
N PHE A 16 17.29 24.45 1.75
CA PHE A 16 17.76 23.56 0.69
C PHE A 16 18.03 22.11 1.13
N ASN A 17 18.05 21.82 2.45
CA ASN A 17 18.30 20.47 2.98
C ASN A 17 17.02 19.73 3.41
N ILE A 18 15.84 20.33 3.25
CA ILE A 18 14.58 19.63 3.54
C ILE A 18 14.25 18.73 2.34
N LYS A 19 14.76 17.49 2.36
CA LYS A 19 14.23 16.43 1.51
C LYS A 19 12.81 16.10 1.98
N VAL A 20 11.82 16.79 1.44
CA VAL A 20 10.42 16.40 1.59
C VAL A 20 10.21 15.14 0.77
N THR A 21 10.33 13.97 1.39
CA THR A 21 9.75 12.75 0.80
C THR A 21 8.23 12.90 0.87
N SER A 22 7.57 13.09 -0.27
CA SER A 22 6.12 13.14 -0.28
C SER A 22 5.58 11.71 -0.12
N GLN A 23 4.68 11.53 0.84
CA GLN A 23 3.94 10.28 1.01
C GLN A 23 2.59 10.45 0.31
N ILE A 24 2.20 9.48 -0.50
CA ILE A 24 0.94 9.53 -1.23
C ILE A 24 -0.15 8.92 -0.35
N LEU A 25 -1.14 9.72 0.07
CA LEU A 25 -2.32 9.22 0.77
C LEU A 25 -3.22 8.47 -0.22
N LEU A 26 -3.57 7.23 0.09
CA LEU A 26 -4.30 6.34 -0.81
C LEU A 26 -5.77 6.17 -0.45
N ASN A 27 -6.24 6.74 0.66
CA ASN A 27 -7.63 6.67 1.08
C ASN A 27 -8.12 7.99 1.65
N ASN A 28 -9.44 8.14 1.77
CA ASN A 28 -10.07 9.39 2.22
C ASN A 28 -10.49 9.39 3.70
N ASP A 29 -10.01 8.43 4.50
CA ASP A 29 -10.34 8.35 5.94
C ASP A 29 -9.32 9.14 6.77
N SER A 30 -9.77 10.18 7.46
CA SER A 30 -8.95 11.04 8.31
C SER A 30 -8.51 10.39 9.62
N CYS A 31 -9.28 9.41 10.10
CA CYS A 31 -9.02 8.68 11.34
C CYS A 31 -8.17 7.43 11.12
N PHE A 32 -8.19 6.86 9.92
CA PHE A 32 -7.42 5.67 9.56
C PHE A 32 -6.78 5.86 8.17
N GLN A 33 -5.54 6.32 8.14
CA GLN A 33 -4.88 6.72 6.90
C GLN A 33 -3.90 5.66 6.41
N ILE A 34 -3.90 5.39 5.11
CA ILE A 34 -2.96 4.48 4.46
C ILE A 34 -2.20 5.26 3.39
N TYR A 35 -0.89 5.33 3.55
CA TYR A 35 0.01 6.00 2.62
C TYR A 35 0.87 4.99 1.88
N LEU A 36 1.22 5.28 0.64
CA LEU A 36 2.38 4.66 0.01
C LEU A 36 3.65 5.22 0.66
N ASP A 37 4.54 4.32 1.10
CA ASP A 37 5.77 4.71 1.80
C ASP A 37 6.76 5.44 0.89
N LYS A 38 6.73 5.12 -0.40
CA LYS A 38 7.51 5.75 -1.45
C LYS A 38 6.59 6.47 -2.44
N GLU A 39 7.15 7.36 -3.25
CA GLU A 39 6.41 8.08 -4.29
C GLU A 39 6.04 7.20 -5.49
N ASN A 40 6.55 5.96 -5.54
CA ASN A 40 6.39 5.03 -6.65
C ASN A 40 6.00 3.65 -6.15
N MET A 41 5.24 2.93 -6.96
CA MET A 41 5.03 1.50 -6.80
C MET A 41 6.07 0.72 -7.62
N ILE A 42 6.51 -0.40 -7.06
CA ILE A 42 7.42 -1.34 -7.71
C ILE A 42 6.58 -2.42 -8.40
N ASN A 43 6.75 -2.55 -9.71
CA ASN A 43 6.29 -3.68 -10.49
C ASN A 43 7.44 -4.70 -10.60
N ASN A 44 7.24 -5.85 -9.98
CA ASN A 44 8.15 -6.98 -10.02
C ASN A 44 7.50 -8.16 -10.73
N ALA A 45 8.31 -9.19 -10.99
CA ALA A 45 7.77 -10.48 -11.40
C ALA A 45 6.70 -10.96 -10.37
N PRO A 46 5.71 -11.75 -10.80
CA PRO A 46 4.54 -12.10 -9.97
C PRO A 46 4.88 -12.88 -8.69
N ASN A 47 6.08 -13.43 -8.57
CA ASN A 47 6.55 -14.10 -7.35
C ASN A 47 7.12 -13.12 -6.30
N TYR A 48 7.35 -11.85 -6.66
CA TYR A 48 8.00 -10.82 -5.84
C TYR A 48 7.21 -9.48 -5.81
N TYR A 49 5.91 -9.52 -6.09
CA TYR A 49 5.01 -8.36 -6.09
C TYR A 49 4.78 -7.73 -4.69
N ASN A 50 5.36 -8.32 -3.64
CA ASN A 50 5.25 -7.91 -2.24
C ASN A 50 6.30 -6.85 -1.82
N ALA A 51 6.83 -6.08 -2.77
CA ALA A 51 7.89 -5.10 -2.49
C ALA A 51 7.36 -3.72 -2.05
N ASN A 52 6.06 -3.48 -2.18
CA ASN A 52 5.46 -2.19 -1.90
C ASN A 52 5.15 -2.05 -0.41
N SER A 53 5.84 -1.11 0.24
CA SER A 53 5.64 -0.76 1.64
C SER A 53 4.61 0.36 1.76
N PHE A 54 3.78 0.27 2.80
CA PHE A 54 2.73 1.22 3.13
C PHE A 54 2.88 1.65 4.57
N ILE A 55 2.52 2.90 4.85
CA ILE A 55 2.42 3.44 6.20
C ILE A 55 0.94 3.48 6.55
N ILE A 56 0.57 2.74 7.59
CA ILE A 56 -0.80 2.70 8.10
C ILE A 56 -0.81 3.49 9.40
N LYS A 57 -1.62 4.54 9.47
CA LYS A 57 -1.80 5.37 10.67
C LYS A 57 -3.21 5.18 11.20
N ASN A 58 -3.29 4.61 12.39
CA ASN A 58 -4.54 4.48 13.11
C ASN A 58 -4.61 5.57 14.18
N ASN A 59 -5.37 6.64 13.90
CA ASN A 59 -5.57 7.75 14.83
C ASN A 59 -6.77 7.51 15.77
N THR A 60 -7.48 6.39 15.61
CA THR A 60 -8.63 6.03 16.45
C THR A 60 -8.21 5.50 17.83
N ASN A 61 -9.19 5.27 18.69
CA ASN A 61 -9.03 4.57 19.97
C ASN A 61 -9.29 3.05 19.88
N LYS A 62 -9.40 2.47 18.67
CA LYS A 62 -9.68 1.04 18.46
C LYS A 62 -8.50 0.36 17.78
N ASN A 63 -8.28 -0.92 18.07
CA ASN A 63 -7.32 -1.73 17.33
C ASN A 63 -8.01 -2.29 16.08
N TYR A 64 -7.27 -2.41 14.98
CA TYR A 64 -7.81 -2.94 13.72
C TYR A 64 -7.04 -4.17 13.26
N ILE A 65 -7.71 -4.99 12.46
CA ILE A 65 -7.08 -6.02 11.65
C ILE A 65 -7.24 -5.70 10.16
N ILE A 66 -6.19 -5.97 9.40
CA ILE A 66 -6.15 -5.85 7.94
C ILE A 66 -5.59 -7.14 7.39
N ASN A 67 -6.29 -7.78 6.47
CA ASN A 67 -5.67 -8.81 5.64
C ASN A 67 -4.82 -8.11 4.57
N THR A 68 -3.51 -8.33 4.59
CA THR A 68 -2.59 -7.77 3.59
C THR A 68 -2.95 -8.17 2.16
N ARG A 69 -3.61 -9.33 1.98
CA ARG A 69 -4.14 -9.81 0.70
C ARG A 69 -5.65 -9.63 0.55
N GLY A 70 -6.26 -8.79 1.39
CA GLY A 70 -7.69 -8.49 1.35
C GLY A 70 -8.10 -7.57 0.18
N PHE A 71 -7.15 -6.84 -0.40
CA PHE A 71 -7.35 -5.91 -1.52
C PHE A 71 -7.40 -6.64 -2.87
N ILE A 72 -8.32 -7.61 -2.98
CA ILE A 72 -8.48 -8.45 -4.18
C ILE A 72 -9.51 -7.90 -5.17
N GLN A 73 -10.47 -7.12 -4.67
CA GLN A 73 -11.54 -6.60 -5.51
C GLN A 73 -11.05 -5.35 -6.22
N ASN A 74 -11.27 -5.35 -7.54
CA ASN A 74 -11.34 -4.21 -8.46
C ASN A 74 -10.08 -3.77 -9.23
N SER A 75 -10.41 -2.85 -10.15
CA SER A 75 -9.79 -2.42 -11.39
C SER A 75 -8.50 -1.65 -11.20
N GLY A 76 -7.55 -1.92 -12.10
CA GLY A 76 -6.46 -1.00 -12.34
C GLY A 76 -6.05 -1.03 -13.80
N ILE A 77 -5.54 0.10 -14.27
CA ILE A 77 -5.04 0.28 -15.62
C ILE A 77 -3.60 0.77 -15.50
N VAL A 78 -2.69 0.11 -16.19
CA VAL A 78 -1.32 0.58 -16.34
C VAL A 78 -1.21 1.34 -17.65
N TYR A 79 -0.50 2.46 -17.63
CA TYR A 79 -0.26 3.30 -18.78
C TYR A 79 1.23 3.36 -19.08
N ARG A 80 1.61 3.34 -20.37
CA ARG A 80 2.94 3.68 -20.89
C ARG A 80 2.80 4.96 -21.71
N ASN A 81 3.44 6.05 -21.28
CA ASN A 81 3.35 7.36 -21.93
C ASN A 81 1.91 7.84 -22.19
N GLY A 82 0.97 7.46 -21.31
CA GLY A 82 -0.44 7.82 -21.41
C GLY A 82 -1.33 6.81 -22.14
N GLU A 83 -0.76 5.82 -22.83
CA GLU A 83 -1.50 4.76 -23.50
C GLU A 83 -1.66 3.52 -22.62
N ILE A 84 -2.78 2.81 -22.74
CA ILE A 84 -3.05 1.61 -21.94
C ILE A 84 -2.04 0.52 -22.28
N LEU A 85 -1.42 -0.05 -21.25
CA LEU A 85 -0.50 -1.16 -21.32
C LEU A 85 -1.14 -2.40 -20.69
N LEU A 86 -1.24 -3.47 -21.48
CA LEU A 86 -1.67 -4.78 -20.98
C LEU A 86 -0.49 -5.50 -20.30
N PRO A 87 -0.75 -6.28 -19.24
CA PRO A 87 0.30 -7.06 -18.59
C PRO A 87 0.87 -8.11 -19.54
N TYR A 88 2.18 -8.32 -19.49
CA TYR A 88 2.85 -9.38 -20.24
C TYR A 88 2.50 -10.77 -19.69
N LEU A 89 2.45 -10.91 -18.36
CA LEU A 89 1.89 -12.07 -17.68
C LEU A 89 0.91 -11.62 -16.61
N PHE A 90 -0.21 -12.34 -16.47
CA PHE A 90 -1.16 -12.12 -15.40
C PHE A 90 -1.46 -13.45 -14.71
N TYR A 91 -1.27 -13.51 -13.39
CA TYR A 91 -1.64 -14.67 -12.59
C TYR A 91 -2.98 -14.41 -11.89
N PRO A 92 -4.10 -14.94 -12.42
CA PRO A 92 -5.37 -14.85 -11.73
C PRO A 92 -5.32 -15.58 -10.39
N ILE A 93 -6.15 -15.16 -9.43
CA ILE A 93 -6.42 -15.98 -8.23
C ILE A 93 -7.27 -17.16 -8.71
N SER A 94 -6.67 -18.33 -8.94
CA SER A 94 -7.41 -19.48 -9.44
C SER A 94 -8.31 -20.12 -8.37
N LYS A 95 -7.89 -20.08 -7.10
CA LYS A 95 -8.69 -20.33 -5.89
C LYS A 95 -8.03 -19.59 -4.71
N PRO A 96 -8.79 -19.13 -3.69
CA PRO A 96 -8.16 -18.70 -2.46
C PRO A 96 -7.36 -19.88 -1.90
N ALA A 97 -6.10 -19.66 -1.52
CA ALA A 97 -5.34 -20.64 -0.78
C ALA A 97 -6.04 -20.90 0.57
N ASP A 98 -6.13 -22.17 0.97
CA ASP A 98 -6.49 -22.53 2.35
C ASP A 98 -5.26 -22.32 3.22
N TRP A 99 -5.14 -21.12 3.79
CA TRP A 99 -4.05 -20.79 4.69
C TRP A 99 -4.16 -21.56 5.99
N ASP A 100 -3.01 -22.04 6.45
CA ASP A 100 -2.90 -22.56 7.80
C ASP A 100 -2.89 -21.41 8.83
N GLU A 101 -2.86 -21.76 10.12
CA GLU A 101 -2.87 -20.75 11.18
C GLU A 101 -1.65 -19.81 11.12
N LYS A 102 -0.49 -20.29 10.68
CA LYS A 102 0.73 -19.49 10.55
C LYS A 102 0.58 -18.50 9.40
N ASP A 103 0.13 -18.96 8.24
CA ASP A 103 -0.15 -18.11 7.08
C ASP A 103 -1.16 -17.00 7.43
N CYS A 104 -2.21 -17.33 8.18
CA CYS A 104 -3.17 -16.35 8.67
C CYS A 104 -2.54 -15.30 9.60
N LYS A 105 -1.66 -15.70 10.51
CA LYS A 105 -0.92 -14.79 11.40
C LYS A 105 0.03 -13.88 10.63
N ASP A 106 0.69 -14.42 9.61
CA ASP A 106 1.66 -13.67 8.81
C ASP A 106 0.97 -12.64 7.90
N ASN A 107 -0.28 -12.88 7.49
CA ASN A 107 -0.99 -12.04 6.53
C ASN A 107 -2.11 -11.17 7.14
N ILE A 108 -2.57 -11.43 8.35
CA ILE A 108 -3.49 -10.54 9.08
C ILE A 108 -2.69 -9.61 10.00
N LEU A 109 -2.54 -8.36 9.56
CA LEU A 109 -1.87 -7.31 10.32
C LEU A 109 -2.72 -6.87 11.51
N LEU A 110 -2.07 -6.67 12.64
CA LEU A 110 -2.63 -5.97 13.80
C LEU A 110 -2.21 -4.50 13.74
N VAL A 111 -3.17 -3.59 13.73
CA VAL A 111 -2.93 -2.14 13.71
C VAL A 111 -3.39 -1.54 15.04
N PRO A 112 -2.48 -1.29 16.00
CA PRO A 112 -2.86 -0.82 17.32
C PRO A 112 -3.46 0.60 17.29
N ALA A 113 -4.32 0.89 18.26
CA ALA A 113 -4.89 2.22 18.47
C ALA A 113 -3.81 3.28 18.66
N ARG A 114 -3.99 4.46 18.03
CA ARG A 114 -3.07 5.61 18.13
C ARG A 114 -1.62 5.27 17.75
N LYS A 115 -1.42 4.31 16.84
CA LYS A 115 -0.10 3.90 16.36
C LYS A 115 -0.02 3.99 14.84
N SER A 116 1.21 4.10 14.37
CA SER A 116 1.56 3.94 12.97
C SER A 116 2.43 2.69 12.81
N ILE A 117 2.15 1.91 11.78
CA ILE A 117 2.95 0.76 11.40
C ILE A 117 3.36 0.87 9.93
N ARG A 118 4.45 0.18 9.58
CA ARG A 118 4.86 -0.06 8.21
C ARG A 118 4.55 -1.51 7.87
N ALA A 119 3.93 -1.73 6.72
CA ALA A 119 3.60 -3.08 6.28
C ALA A 119 3.53 -3.18 4.76
N VAL A 120 3.63 -4.40 4.24
CA VAL A 120 3.37 -4.68 2.84
C VAL A 120 1.87 -4.96 2.66
N LEU A 121 1.25 -4.30 1.69
CA LEU A 121 -0.11 -4.59 1.25
C LEU A 121 -0.06 -5.10 -0.19
N HIS A 122 -0.84 -6.14 -0.48
CA HIS A 122 -0.89 -6.78 -1.78
C HIS A 122 -2.08 -6.22 -2.57
N ILE A 123 -1.81 -5.25 -3.44
CA ILE A 123 -2.80 -4.68 -4.35
C ILE A 123 -2.89 -5.56 -5.61
N SER A 124 -4.10 -6.00 -5.96
CA SER A 124 -4.38 -6.95 -7.06
C SER A 124 -3.76 -6.56 -8.41
N ILE A 125 -3.78 -5.28 -8.78
CA ILE A 125 -3.24 -4.80 -10.08
C ILE A 125 -1.75 -5.10 -10.24
N LEU A 126 -0.99 -5.12 -9.14
CA LEU A 126 0.44 -5.40 -9.13
C LEU A 126 0.76 -6.91 -9.32
N ARG A 127 -0.25 -7.76 -9.49
CA ARG A 127 -0.09 -9.17 -9.87
C ARG A 127 0.11 -9.34 -11.37
N GLY A 128 -0.24 -8.32 -12.17
CA GLY A 128 0.17 -8.24 -13.56
C GLY A 128 1.66 -7.89 -13.64
N TRP A 129 2.42 -8.66 -14.42
CA TRP A 129 3.79 -8.34 -14.71
C TRP A 129 3.88 -7.51 -15.99
N TYR A 130 4.28 -6.26 -15.83
CA TYR A 130 4.45 -5.32 -16.94
C TYR A 130 5.93 -5.24 -17.33
N LYS A 131 6.23 -5.15 -18.63
CA LYS A 131 7.60 -4.90 -19.12
C LYS A 131 7.89 -3.40 -19.00
N ILE A 132 8.62 -3.03 -17.95
CA ILE A 132 9.03 -1.66 -17.67
C ILE A 132 10.42 -1.44 -18.24
N THR A 133 10.56 -0.40 -19.06
CA THR A 133 11.84 0.04 -19.66
C THR A 133 12.14 1.47 -19.24
N ASP A 134 13.41 1.87 -19.28
CA ASP A 134 13.83 3.21 -18.80
C ASP A 134 13.47 4.36 -19.77
N ASP A 135 13.01 4.04 -20.98
CA ASP A 135 12.67 4.99 -22.04
C ASP A 135 11.24 5.56 -21.99
N ALA A 136 10.43 5.10 -21.04
CA ALA A 136 9.02 5.45 -20.96
C ALA A 136 8.58 5.76 -19.52
N ASN A 137 7.54 6.58 -19.41
CA ASN A 137 6.88 6.85 -18.15
C ASN A 137 5.72 5.85 -17.95
N TYR A 138 5.71 5.19 -16.80
CA TYR A 138 4.68 4.22 -16.46
C TYR A 138 3.87 4.70 -15.26
N MET A 139 2.55 4.64 -15.38
CA MET A 139 1.61 5.01 -14.31
C MET A 139 0.65 3.85 -14.08
N VAL A 140 0.32 3.59 -12.83
CA VAL A 140 -0.80 2.73 -12.44
C VAL A 140 -1.91 3.60 -11.87
N ASP A 141 -3.10 3.48 -12.44
CA ASP A 141 -4.33 4.03 -11.89
C ASP A 141 -5.14 2.87 -11.33
N PHE A 142 -5.50 2.92 -10.05
CA PHE A 142 -6.13 1.79 -9.37
C PHE A 142 -7.17 2.23 -8.36
N GLU A 143 -8.13 1.33 -8.13
CA GLU A 143 -9.07 1.38 -7.02
C GLU A 143 -9.28 -0.04 -6.50
N THR A 144 -9.13 -0.25 -5.19
CA THR A 144 -9.30 -1.55 -4.56
C THR A 144 -9.89 -1.42 -3.17
N GLU A 145 -10.69 -2.40 -2.77
CA GLU A 145 -11.42 -2.37 -1.51
C GLU A 145 -10.97 -3.49 -0.56
N HIS A 146 -10.92 -3.16 0.72
CA HIS A 146 -10.89 -4.13 1.82
C HIS A 146 -12.22 -4.04 2.58
N THR A 147 -12.93 -5.15 2.64
CA THR A 147 -14.28 -5.26 3.23
C THR A 147 -14.25 -6.08 4.52
N LYS A 148 -15.37 -6.14 5.26
CA LYS A 148 -15.51 -7.08 6.38
C LYS A 148 -15.22 -8.54 6.04
N GLN A 149 -15.35 -8.95 4.78
CA GLN A 149 -15.08 -10.32 4.33
C GLN A 149 -13.60 -10.58 4.03
N SER A 150 -12.80 -9.53 3.93
CA SER A 150 -11.41 -9.62 3.48
C SER A 150 -10.50 -10.47 4.36
N PRO A 151 -10.62 -10.47 5.70
CA PRO A 151 -9.90 -11.41 6.55
C PRO A 151 -10.25 -12.89 6.32
N TYR A 152 -11.38 -13.19 5.68
CA TYR A 152 -11.92 -14.55 5.57
C TYR A 152 -11.62 -15.22 4.23
N TYR A 153 -11.14 -14.47 3.22
CA TYR A 153 -10.96 -14.98 1.86
C TYR A 153 -10.09 -16.24 1.77
N TYR A 154 -9.10 -16.39 2.65
CA TYR A 154 -8.10 -17.46 2.59
C TYR A 154 -8.24 -18.47 3.74
N GLY A 155 -9.47 -18.72 4.22
CA GLY A 155 -9.70 -19.73 5.28
C GLY A 155 -9.39 -19.27 6.71
N CYS A 156 -9.03 -18.00 6.92
CA CYS A 156 -8.59 -17.50 8.23
C CYS A 156 -9.70 -17.20 9.26
N LYS A 157 -10.88 -17.82 9.10
CA LYS A 157 -12.05 -17.54 9.95
C LYS A 157 -11.74 -17.68 11.44
N LYS A 158 -11.14 -18.80 11.84
CA LYS A 158 -10.82 -19.07 13.25
C LYS A 158 -9.92 -17.99 13.85
N TYR A 159 -8.88 -17.57 13.13
CA TYR A 159 -7.94 -16.56 13.62
C TYR A 159 -8.56 -15.16 13.65
N ALA A 160 -9.22 -14.75 12.56
CA ALA A 160 -9.90 -13.47 12.47
C ALA A 160 -10.97 -13.31 13.57
N ASP A 161 -11.82 -14.32 13.76
CA ASP A 161 -12.85 -14.30 14.81
C ASP A 161 -12.23 -14.23 16.21
N SER A 162 -11.09 -14.90 16.44
CA SER A 162 -10.38 -14.81 17.72
C SER A 162 -9.90 -13.40 18.05
N LEU A 163 -9.52 -12.61 17.03
CA LEU A 163 -9.09 -11.22 17.19
C LEU A 163 -10.30 -10.29 17.38
N VAL A 164 -11.38 -10.50 16.62
CA VAL A 164 -12.62 -9.75 16.77
C VAL A 164 -13.20 -9.95 18.17
N ASN A 165 -13.21 -11.18 18.69
CA ASN A 165 -13.63 -11.49 20.06
C ASN A 165 -12.75 -10.82 21.13
N LYS A 166 -11.49 -10.49 20.81
CA LYS A 166 -10.58 -9.70 21.65
C LYS A 166 -10.79 -8.18 21.51
N GLY A 167 -11.78 -7.76 20.74
CA GLY A 167 -12.16 -6.36 20.56
C GLY A 167 -11.44 -5.64 19.40
N TYR A 168 -10.74 -6.37 18.52
CA TYR A 168 -10.23 -5.78 17.28
C TYR A 168 -11.37 -5.53 16.29
N LYS A 169 -11.30 -4.43 15.56
CA LYS A 169 -12.20 -4.14 14.44
C LYS A 169 -11.61 -4.62 13.13
N ILE A 170 -12.43 -5.05 12.19
CA ILE A 170 -11.98 -5.27 10.81
C ILE A 170 -11.92 -3.90 10.13
N TYR A 171 -10.80 -3.60 9.45
CA TYR A 171 -10.73 -2.42 8.61
C TYR A 171 -11.64 -2.60 7.39
N GLU A 172 -12.43 -1.57 7.08
CA GLU A 172 -13.22 -1.49 5.87
C GLU A 172 -12.91 -0.18 5.16
N GLY A 173 -12.53 -0.24 3.89
CA GLY A 173 -12.18 0.96 3.15
C GLY A 173 -11.57 0.70 1.78
N THR A 174 -11.53 1.77 0.99
CA THR A 174 -11.02 1.77 -0.38
C THR A 174 -9.68 2.46 -0.45
N LEU A 175 -8.73 1.83 -1.14
CA LEU A 175 -7.50 2.44 -1.60
C LEU A 175 -7.65 2.82 -3.07
N LYS A 176 -7.30 4.06 -3.42
CA LYS A 176 -7.28 4.51 -4.81
C LYS A 176 -6.15 5.49 -5.05
N GLY A 177 -5.67 5.54 -6.29
CA GLY A 177 -4.70 6.53 -6.69
C GLY A 177 -4.11 6.29 -8.06
N LYS A 178 -3.46 7.34 -8.57
CA LYS A 178 -2.66 7.30 -9.79
C LYS A 178 -1.20 7.53 -9.45
N VAL A 179 -0.40 6.47 -9.51
CA VAL A 179 0.97 6.44 -8.98
C VAL A 179 1.95 6.01 -10.06
N LYS A 180 3.18 6.51 -10.02
CA LYS A 180 4.24 6.07 -10.92
C LYS A 180 4.64 4.62 -10.62
N LEU A 181 4.81 3.84 -11.68
CA LEU A 181 5.22 2.45 -11.63
C LEU A 181 6.67 2.32 -12.10
N ILE A 182 7.52 1.64 -11.34
CA ILE A 182 8.94 1.43 -11.66
C ILE A 182 9.32 -0.05 -11.57
N SER A 183 10.39 -0.45 -12.25
CA SER A 183 11.06 -1.73 -11.97
C SER A 183 11.91 -1.63 -10.70
N LYS A 184 12.12 -2.75 -10.01
CA LYS A 184 13.13 -2.83 -8.96
C LYS A 184 14.51 -2.80 -9.61
N LYS A 185 15.30 -1.78 -9.26
CA LYS A 185 16.73 -1.74 -9.59
C LYS A 185 17.51 -2.78 -8.77
#